data_AF-A0A3L7PBT5-F1
#
_entry.id   AF-A0A3L7PBT5-F1
#
_cell.length_a   1.000
_cell.length_b   1.000
_cell.length_c   1.000
_cell.angle_alpha   90.00
_cell.angle_beta   90.00
_cell.angle_gamma   90.00
#
_symmetry.space_group_name_H-M   'P 1'
#
loop_
_entity.id
_entity.type
_entity.pdbx_description
1 polymer ?
#
loop_
_entity_poly.entity_id
_entity_poly.type
_entity_poly.pdbx_seq_one_letter_code
_entity_poly.pdbx_strand_id
1 'polypeptide(L)'
;MVTQASTFFTEPGFTVDAVNELMDFVVHDPEFSRLGLRGAITIVMGRRLGSPPSEEIIALLAQVFWDAWEDRLWEYERCPPRSPR
;
A
#
# COMPACT_ATOMS: atom_id res chain seq x y z
N MET A 1 4.17 19.16 -19.28
CA MET A 1 3.67 19.17 -17.89
C MET A 1 4.23 17.92 -17.24
N VAL A 2 5.10 18.05 -16.25
CA VAL A 2 5.72 16.89 -15.58
C VAL A 2 4.72 16.37 -14.55
N THR A 3 4.33 15.12 -14.72
CA THR A 3 3.33 14.40 -13.94
C THR A 3 3.79 14.31 -12.48
N GLN A 4 3.16 15.08 -11.60
CA GLN A 4 3.51 15.18 -10.18
C GLN A 4 3.49 13.81 -9.44
N ALA A 5 2.75 12.84 -9.98
CA ALA A 5 2.69 11.46 -9.47
C ALA A 5 4.06 10.75 -9.50
N SER A 6 4.93 11.05 -10.48
CA SER A 6 6.25 10.41 -10.58
C SER A 6 7.23 10.85 -9.49
N THR A 7 6.99 12.01 -8.86
CA THR A 7 7.87 12.57 -7.82
C THR A 7 7.62 11.95 -6.44
N PHE A 8 6.38 11.55 -6.13
CA PHE A 8 6.06 10.93 -4.83
C PHE A 8 6.60 9.51 -4.70
N PHE A 9 6.64 8.76 -5.80
CA PHE A 9 7.22 7.41 -5.83
C PHE A 9 8.75 7.37 -5.87
N THR A 10 9.40 8.52 -6.09
CA THR A 10 10.87 8.61 -6.09
C THR A 10 11.44 8.74 -4.67
N GLU A 11 10.61 8.94 -3.66
CA GLU A 11 11.03 8.83 -2.26
C GLU A 11 10.87 7.39 -1.78
N PRO A 12 11.96 6.61 -1.64
CA PRO A 12 11.87 5.20 -1.28
C PRO A 12 11.17 4.95 0.06
N GLY A 13 11.26 5.90 1.01
CA GLY A 13 10.54 5.81 2.29
C GLY A 13 9.02 5.88 2.13
N PHE A 14 8.53 6.73 1.21
CA PHE A 14 7.09 6.91 0.99
C PHE A 14 6.42 5.63 0.45
N THR A 15 7.06 4.98 -0.52
CA THR A 15 6.58 3.73 -1.11
C THR A 15 6.65 2.58 -0.10
N VAL A 16 7.75 2.46 0.66
CA VAL A 16 7.90 1.41 1.68
C VAL A 16 6.86 1.56 2.78
N ASP A 17 6.59 2.77 3.26
CA ASP A 17 5.58 3.01 4.29
C ASP A 17 4.17 2.68 3.78
N ALA A 18 3.84 3.03 2.54
CA ALA A 18 2.56 2.70 1.93
C ALA A 18 2.38 1.19 1.76
N VAL A 19 3.44 0.47 1.36
CA VAL A 19 3.42 -0.99 1.23
C VAL A 19 3.27 -1.66 2.59
N ASN A 20 3.98 -1.21 3.62
CA ASN A 20 3.82 -1.76 4.98
C ASN A 20 2.38 -1.56 5.50
N GLU A 21 1.81 -0.36 5.30
CA GLU A 21 0.41 -0.10 5.68
C GLU A 21 -0.57 -0.99 4.89
N LEU A 22 -0.29 -1.27 3.62
CA LEU A 22 -1.08 -2.21 2.82
C LEU A 22 -0.97 -3.66 3.30
N MET A 23 0.22 -4.11 3.67
CA MET A 23 0.44 -5.44 4.26
C MET A 23 -0.37 -5.59 5.55
N ASP A 24 -0.30 -4.60 6.44
CA ASP A 24 -1.10 -4.57 7.67
C ASP A 24 -2.60 -4.62 7.36
N PHE A 25 -3.06 -3.84 6.38
CA PHE A 25 -4.47 -3.83 5.97
C PHE A 25 -4.91 -5.21 5.45
N VAL A 26 -4.11 -5.84 4.59
CA VAL A 26 -4.44 -7.14 3.98
C VAL A 26 -4.50 -8.25 5.02
N VAL A 27 -3.59 -8.25 5.99
CA VAL A 27 -3.48 -9.32 7.00
C VAL A 27 -4.46 -9.14 8.15
N HIS A 28 -4.70 -7.90 8.58
CA HIS A 28 -5.38 -7.62 9.84
C HIS A 28 -6.72 -6.91 9.71
N ASP A 29 -6.98 -6.19 8.60
CA ASP A 29 -8.22 -5.42 8.46
C ASP A 29 -9.37 -6.29 7.92
N PRO A 30 -10.47 -6.49 8.67
CA PRO A 30 -11.60 -7.29 8.21
C PRO A 30 -12.32 -6.67 7.00
N GLU A 31 -12.18 -5.37 6.74
CA GLU A 31 -12.75 -4.74 5.54
C GLU A 31 -12.05 -5.16 4.25
N PHE A 32 -10.83 -5.73 4.33
CA PHE A 32 -10.10 -6.18 3.16
C PHE A 32 -10.89 -7.17 2.32
N SER A 33 -11.61 -8.12 2.94
CA SER A 33 -12.43 -9.11 2.20
C SER A 33 -13.53 -8.46 1.35
N ARG A 34 -13.98 -7.24 1.70
CA ARG A 34 -14.98 -6.47 0.95
C ARG A 34 -14.35 -5.54 -0.09
N LEU A 35 -13.23 -4.92 0.27
CA LEU A 35 -12.60 -3.85 -0.52
C LEU A 35 -11.60 -4.38 -1.55
N GLY A 36 -10.93 -5.49 -1.24
CA GLY A 36 -9.79 -6.01 -1.98
C GLY A 36 -8.60 -5.05 -2.01
N LEU A 37 -7.54 -5.47 -2.72
CA LEU A 37 -6.29 -4.71 -2.82
C LEU A 37 -6.49 -3.31 -3.39
N ARG A 38 -7.33 -3.17 -4.42
CA ARG A 38 -7.64 -1.87 -5.03
C ARG A 38 -8.26 -0.89 -4.02
N GLY A 39 -9.22 -1.36 -3.22
CA GLY A 39 -9.87 -0.54 -2.21
C GLY A 39 -8.90 -0.16 -1.09
N ALA A 40 -8.07 -1.10 -0.64
CA ALA A 40 -7.01 -0.83 0.33
C ALA A 40 -6.03 0.25 -0.18
N ILE A 41 -5.53 0.12 -1.42
CA ILE A 41 -4.66 1.12 -2.04
C ILE A 41 -5.35 2.48 -2.14
N THR A 42 -6.62 2.51 -2.53
CA THR A 42 -7.40 3.74 -2.61
C THR A 42 -7.48 4.46 -1.26
N ILE A 43 -7.67 3.72 -0.18
CA ILE A 43 -7.74 4.28 1.18
C ILE A 43 -6.37 4.77 1.64
N VAL A 44 -5.34 3.92 1.57
CA VAL A 44 -3.98 4.22 2.03
C VAL A 44 -3.42 5.43 1.29
N MET A 45 -3.51 5.42 -0.04
CA MET A 45 -3.02 6.53 -0.86
C MET A 45 -3.94 7.75 -0.80
N GLY A 46 -5.24 7.56 -0.68
CA GLY A 46 -6.20 8.65 -0.52
C GLY A 46 -5.91 9.50 0.71
N ARG A 47 -5.58 8.86 1.83
CA ARG A 47 -5.17 9.54 3.07
C ARG A 47 -3.86 10.32 2.90
N ARG A 48 -2.87 9.72 2.22
CA ARG A 48 -1.53 10.32 2.00
C ARG A 48 -1.55 11.49 1.02
N LEU A 49 -2.34 11.37 -0.05
CA LEU A 49 -2.44 12.38 -1.11
C LEU A 49 -3.50 13.46 -0.82
N GLY A 50 -4.36 13.25 0.19
CA GLY A 50 -5.51 14.12 0.47
C GLY A 50 -6.60 14.09 -0.63
N SER A 51 -6.47 13.18 -1.59
CA SER A 51 -7.39 12.99 -2.72
C SER A 51 -7.28 11.55 -3.25
N PRO A 52 -8.30 11.02 -3.95
CA PRO A 52 -8.22 9.67 -4.50
C PRO A 52 -7.02 9.50 -5.45
N PRO A 53 -6.24 8.42 -5.35
CA PRO A 53 -5.12 8.17 -6.26
C PRO A 53 -5.61 7.94 -7.70
N SER A 54 -4.74 8.22 -8.68
CA SER A 54 -5.01 7.86 -10.07
C SER A 54 -4.92 6.35 -10.30
N GLU A 55 -5.50 5.86 -11.39
CA GLU A 55 -5.40 4.45 -11.80
C GLU A 55 -3.95 3.97 -11.96
N GLU A 56 -3.08 4.83 -12.49
CA GLU A 56 -1.66 4.53 -12.65
C GLU A 56 -0.96 4.29 -11.31
N ILE A 57 -1.29 5.11 -10.30
CA ILE A 57 -0.78 4.95 -8.93
C ILE A 57 -1.29 3.63 -8.33
N ILE A 58 -2.58 3.32 -8.54
CA ILE A 58 -3.17 2.08 -8.05
C ILE A 58 -2.48 0.86 -8.67
N ALA A 59 -2.29 0.86 -9.99
CA ALA A 59 -1.62 -0.23 -10.70
C ALA A 59 -0.17 -0.40 -10.25
N LEU A 60 0.57 0.70 -10.11
CA LEU A 60 1.97 0.68 -9.67
C LEU A 60 2.09 0.13 -8.25
N LEU A 61 1.28 0.61 -7.31
CA LEU A 61 1.29 0.11 -5.93
C LEU A 61 0.85 -1.34 -5.82
N ALA A 62 -0.12 -1.77 -6.63
CA ALA A 62 -0.54 -3.16 -6.63
C ALA A 62 0.63 -4.07 -7.04
N GLN A 63 1.41 -3.68 -8.06
CA GLN A 63 2.59 -4.42 -8.46
C GLN A 63 3.65 -4.46 -7.36
N VAL A 64 4.04 -3.30 -6.82
CA VAL A 64 5.06 -3.21 -5.76
C VAL A 64 4.62 -3.98 -4.50
N PHE A 65 3.32 -3.95 -4.19
CA PHE A 65 2.76 -4.73 -3.08
C PHE A 65 2.95 -6.23 -3.30
N TRP A 66 2.64 -6.75 -4.49
CA TRP A 66 2.79 -8.19 -4.75
C TRP A 66 4.25 -8.64 -4.74
N ASP A 67 5.16 -7.82 -5.28
CA ASP A 67 6.60 -8.08 -5.19
C ASP A 67 7.04 -8.18 -3.71
N ALA A 68 6.60 -7.21 -2.88
CA ALA A 68 6.90 -7.22 -1.44
C ALA A 68 6.20 -8.36 -0.69
N TRP A 69 5.00 -8.75 -1.10
CA TRP A 69 4.25 -9.86 -0.51
C TRP A 69 4.99 -11.18 -0.73
N GLU A 70 5.46 -11.45 -1.95
CA GLU A 70 6.25 -12.65 -2.25
C GLU A 70 7.56 -12.69 -1.44
N ASP A 71 8.24 -11.56 -1.30
CA ASP A 71 9.52 -11.47 -0.61
C ASP A 71 9.40 -11.50 0.93
N ARG A 72 8.31 -10.95 1.49
CA ARG A 72 8.21 -10.61 2.92
C ARG A 72 7.01 -11.19 3.64
N LEU A 73 6.12 -11.94 2.98
CA LEU A 73 4.96 -12.57 3.64
C LEU A 73 5.37 -13.38 4.88
N TRP A 74 6.49 -14.10 4.78
CA TRP A 74 7.01 -14.92 5.87
C TRP A 74 7.34 -14.11 7.14
N GLU A 75 7.66 -12.82 7.02
CA GLU A 75 7.89 -11.92 8.16
C GLU A 75 6.60 -11.69 8.94
N TYR A 76 5.50 -11.45 8.22
CA TYR A 76 4.17 -11.18 8.78
C TYR A 76 3.52 -12.43 9.37
N GLU A 77 3.74 -13.61 8.78
CA GLU A 77 3.27 -14.88 9.33
C GLU A 77 3.96 -15.25 10.65
N ARG A 78 5.24 -14.90 10.80
CA ARG A 78 6.03 -15.24 12.00
C ARG A 78 5.90 -14.23 13.12
N CYS A 79 5.77 -12.94 12.78
CA CYS A 79 5.66 -11.86 13.74
C CYS A 79 4.86 -10.71 13.13
N PRO A 80 3.52 -10.72 13.21
CA PRO A 80 2.71 -9.65 12.66
C PRO A 80 3.13 -8.31 13.27
N PRO A 81 3.31 -7.24 12.47
CA PRO A 81 3.57 -5.92 13.01
C PRO A 81 2.47 -5.56 14.00
N ARG A 82 2.86 -4.97 15.13
CA ARG A 82 1.85 -4.40 16.03
C ARG A 82 1.25 -3.22 15.30
N SER A 83 -0.02 -3.32 14.91
CA SER A 83 -0.78 -2.15 14.43
C SER A 83 -0.58 -1.00 15.42
N PRO A 84 -0.08 0.16 14.98
CA PRO A 84 -0.06 1.34 15.82
C PRO A 84 -1.52 1.67 16.15
N ARG A 85 -1.84 1.68 17.45
CA ARG A 85 -3.14 2.14 17.95
C ARG A 85 -3.36 3.61 17.65
#